data_AF-A0AB33BM33-F1
#
_entry.id   AF-A0AB33BM33-F1
#
_cell.length_a   1.000
_cell.length_b   1.000
_cell.length_c   1.000
_cell.angle_alpha   90.00
_cell.angle_beta   90.00
_cell.angle_gamma   90.00
#
_symmetry.space_group_name_H-M   'P 1'
#
loop_
_entity.id
_entity.type
_entity.pdbx_description
1 polymer ?
#
loop_
_entity_poly.entity_id
_entity_poly.type
_entity_poly.pdbx_seq_one_letter_code
_entity_poly.pdbx_strand_id
1 'polypeptide(L)'
;MPYTPLECEWVAQTWNVPSQRRLQGRTVTPDSYLQLLKQVQALLSSHHATSRADDPLNSHLLLAEEQKVTLRDLLSPLWCFPELLEVFLSCCETGLSFAGFRDQEGNLRRELLDEPLSLGTGFLLAGARAVISSHWAVADRATALFSREYHRARRAGEERLTALHQARQALRETRQKDWRDSLTADYQQAFQIWQQLRQTKDPNVNAAGANYQKIGELIKWLDDFAPDAVPFQDYRYWGAFYCLGLP
;
A
#
# COMPACT_ATOMS: atom_id res chain seq x y z
N MET A 1 9.54 -0.80 -4.76
CA MET A 1 9.28 0.48 -5.48
C MET A 1 10.01 1.62 -4.75
N PRO A 2 10.41 2.72 -5.41
CA PRO A 2 11.23 3.78 -4.81
C PRO A 2 10.67 4.47 -3.55
N TYR A 3 9.35 4.63 -3.44
CA TYR A 3 8.66 5.33 -2.35
C TYR A 3 8.09 4.39 -1.29
N THR A 4 8.08 3.07 -1.52
CA THR A 4 7.68 2.05 -0.53
C THR A 4 8.32 2.25 0.86
N PRO A 5 9.64 2.48 1.01
CA PRO A 5 10.23 2.67 2.34
C PRO A 5 9.69 3.90 3.07
N LEU A 6 9.42 4.98 2.33
CA LEU A 6 8.87 6.22 2.88
C LEU A 6 7.42 6.04 3.29
N GLU A 7 6.60 5.40 2.45
CA GLU A 7 5.22 5.03 2.77
C GLU A 7 5.15 4.22 4.06
N CYS A 8 5.91 3.11 4.12
CA CYS A 8 5.94 2.24 5.30
C CYS A 8 6.36 2.99 6.56
N GLU A 9 7.32 3.92 6.45
CA GLU A 9 7.75 4.72 7.60
C GLU A 9 6.67 5.71 8.06
N TRP A 10 6.01 6.42 7.14
CA TRP A 10 4.90 7.31 7.49
C TRP A 10 3.77 6.56 8.20
N VAL A 11 3.38 5.40 7.70
CA VAL A 11 2.33 4.59 8.31
C VAL A 11 2.78 4.04 9.66
N ALA A 12 4.02 3.57 9.76
CA ALA A 12 4.55 3.07 11.02
C ALA A 12 4.65 4.16 12.10
N GLN A 13 4.99 5.40 11.74
CA GLN A 13 4.96 6.56 12.64
C GLN A 13 3.53 6.91 13.05
N THR A 14 2.60 6.97 12.08
CA THR A 14 1.17 7.27 12.32
C THR A 14 0.55 6.34 13.37
N TRP A 15 0.93 5.06 13.34
CA TRP A 15 0.39 4.02 14.22
C TRP A 15 1.32 3.61 15.37
N ASN A 16 2.48 4.25 15.54
CA ASN A 16 3.52 3.87 16.51
C ASN A 16 3.90 2.37 16.43
N VAL A 17 4.03 1.82 15.21
CA VAL A 17 4.33 0.40 15.00
C VAL A 17 5.76 0.12 15.45
N PRO A 18 6.01 -0.79 16.40
CA PRO A 18 7.36 -1.11 16.85
C PRO A 18 8.14 -1.88 15.76
N SER A 19 9.46 -1.78 15.74
CA SER A 19 10.31 -2.38 14.70
C SER A 19 10.14 -3.90 14.58
N GLN A 20 9.84 -4.59 15.68
CA GLN A 20 9.61 -6.05 15.70
C GLN A 20 8.35 -6.47 14.91
N ARG A 21 7.42 -5.54 14.67
CA ARG A 21 6.22 -5.75 13.85
C ARG A 21 6.37 -5.20 12.42
N ARG A 22 7.59 -4.87 12.01
CA ARG A 22 7.91 -4.37 10.66
C ARG A 22 8.78 -5.41 9.96
N LEU A 23 8.28 -6.02 8.90
CA LEU A 23 9.07 -6.91 8.03
C LEU A 23 9.66 -6.10 6.88
N GLN A 24 10.98 -6.16 6.67
CA GLN A 24 11.67 -5.34 5.67
C GLN A 24 12.84 -6.08 5.02
N GLY A 25 13.08 -5.78 3.75
CA GLY A 25 14.23 -6.32 3.02
C GLY A 25 14.23 -7.84 2.94
N ARG A 26 15.38 -8.48 3.23
CA ARG A 26 15.55 -9.93 3.08
C ARG A 26 14.81 -10.78 4.13
N THR A 27 14.30 -10.16 5.19
CA THR A 27 13.60 -10.90 6.26
C THR A 27 12.14 -11.18 5.92
N VAL A 28 11.64 -10.66 4.80
CA VAL A 28 10.26 -10.86 4.36
C VAL A 28 10.18 -12.18 3.61
N THR A 29 9.78 -13.24 4.30
CA THR A 29 9.60 -14.59 3.77
C THR A 29 8.13 -15.00 3.95
N PRO A 30 7.63 -16.04 3.25
CA PRO A 30 6.27 -16.52 3.45
C PRO A 30 5.97 -16.87 4.91
N ASP A 31 6.92 -17.51 5.60
CA ASP A 31 6.80 -17.84 7.02
C ASP A 31 6.75 -16.60 7.90
N SER A 32 7.66 -15.64 7.72
CA SER A 32 7.65 -14.44 8.57
C SER A 32 6.39 -13.60 8.34
N TYR A 33 5.89 -13.53 7.10
CA TYR A 33 4.64 -12.87 6.73
C TYR A 33 3.43 -13.54 7.39
N LEU A 34 3.34 -14.87 7.29
CA LEU A 34 2.31 -15.68 7.96
C LEU A 34 2.33 -15.49 9.48
N GLN A 35 3.52 -15.51 10.10
CA GLN A 35 3.65 -15.30 11.54
C GLN A 35 3.26 -13.89 11.96
N LEU A 36 3.57 -12.86 11.16
CA LEU A 36 3.16 -11.49 11.44
C LEU A 36 1.63 -11.36 11.41
N LEU A 37 0.97 -11.90 10.39
CA LEU A 37 -0.49 -11.84 10.24
C LEU A 37 -1.24 -12.46 11.43
N LYS A 38 -0.67 -13.48 12.09
CA LYS A 38 -1.24 -14.08 13.31
C LYS A 38 -1.17 -13.17 14.54
N GLN A 39 -0.39 -12.09 14.49
CA GLN A 39 -0.08 -11.23 15.63
C GLN A 39 -0.62 -9.80 15.49
N VAL A 40 -1.26 -9.49 14.35
CA VAL A 40 -1.72 -8.13 14.05
C VAL A 40 -3.19 -8.13 13.66
N GLN A 41 -3.84 -7.01 13.93
CA GLN A 41 -5.22 -6.76 13.50
C GLN A 41 -5.27 -5.94 12.21
N ALA A 42 -4.17 -5.30 11.81
CA ALA A 42 -4.09 -4.55 10.58
C ALA A 42 -2.71 -4.73 9.95
N LEU A 43 -2.66 -4.82 8.63
CA LEU A 43 -1.42 -4.94 7.86
C LEU A 43 -1.40 -3.92 6.72
N LEU A 44 -0.30 -3.17 6.60
CA LEU A 44 0.09 -2.53 5.35
C LEU A 44 1.07 -3.46 4.62
N SER A 45 0.74 -3.86 3.40
CA SER A 45 1.63 -4.60 2.51
C SER A 45 2.01 -3.70 1.33
N SER A 46 3.22 -3.13 1.37
CA SER A 46 3.76 -2.29 0.29
C SER A 46 4.96 -2.97 -0.36
N HIS A 47 4.74 -3.57 -1.53
CA HIS A 47 5.75 -4.23 -2.36
C HIS A 47 5.14 -4.62 -3.72
N HIS A 48 5.84 -5.44 -4.50
CA HIS A 48 5.33 -5.91 -5.78
C HIS A 48 4.29 -7.02 -5.59
N ALA A 49 3.26 -7.01 -6.42
CA ALA A 49 2.33 -8.11 -6.60
C ALA A 49 2.19 -8.41 -8.08
N THR A 50 1.71 -9.60 -8.40
CA THR A 50 1.42 -10.02 -9.77
C THR A 50 0.05 -10.66 -9.81
N SER A 51 -0.81 -10.09 -10.63
CA SER A 51 -2.17 -10.56 -10.89
C SER A 51 -2.17 -11.39 -12.16
N ARG A 52 -2.58 -12.66 -12.06
CA ARG A 52 -2.54 -13.64 -13.15
C ARG A 52 -3.95 -14.01 -13.58
N ALA A 53 -4.43 -13.40 -14.67
CA ALA A 53 -5.75 -13.69 -15.22
C ALA A 53 -5.86 -15.09 -15.83
N ASP A 54 -4.74 -15.56 -16.40
CA ASP A 54 -4.59 -16.89 -16.95
C ASP A 54 -4.64 -17.97 -15.86
N ASP A 55 -4.07 -17.68 -14.69
CA ASP A 55 -4.00 -18.59 -13.54
C ASP A 55 -4.16 -17.84 -12.21
N PRO A 56 -5.42 -17.52 -11.80
CA PRO A 56 -5.69 -16.66 -10.64
C PRO A 56 -5.09 -17.18 -9.34
N LEU A 57 -5.07 -18.50 -9.13
CA LEU A 57 -4.54 -19.12 -7.91
C LEU A 57 -3.02 -18.90 -7.76
N ASN A 58 -2.31 -18.66 -8.86
CA ASN A 58 -0.90 -18.30 -8.87
C ASN A 58 -0.65 -16.79 -8.88
N SER A 59 -1.69 -15.94 -8.79
CA SER A 59 -1.52 -14.52 -8.43
C SER A 59 -0.81 -14.45 -7.08
N HIS A 60 0.11 -13.51 -6.90
CA HIS A 60 0.98 -13.54 -5.72
C HIS A 60 1.49 -12.16 -5.28
N LEU A 61 1.75 -12.08 -3.98
CA LEU A 61 2.63 -11.10 -3.36
C LEU A 61 4.08 -11.55 -3.54
N LEU A 62 4.92 -10.70 -4.13
CA LEU A 62 6.35 -10.98 -4.28
C LEU A 62 7.10 -10.49 -3.04
N LEU A 63 7.78 -11.42 -2.37
CA LEU A 63 8.53 -11.19 -1.16
C LEU A 63 10.05 -11.16 -1.46
N ALA A 64 10.89 -11.25 -0.42
CA ALA A 64 12.33 -11.29 -0.60
C ALA A 64 12.76 -12.52 -1.42
N GLU A 65 13.87 -12.39 -2.14
CA GLU A 65 14.53 -13.53 -2.82
C GLU A 65 13.58 -14.30 -3.76
N GLU A 66 12.67 -13.57 -4.42
CA GLU A 66 11.67 -14.11 -5.35
C GLU A 66 10.65 -15.09 -4.72
N GLN A 67 10.63 -15.18 -3.39
CA GLN A 67 9.63 -15.93 -2.66
C GLN A 67 8.24 -15.29 -2.82
N LYS A 68 7.19 -16.10 -2.66
CA LYS A 68 5.82 -15.70 -2.98
C LYS A 68 4.86 -16.14 -1.90
N VAL A 69 3.87 -15.29 -1.65
CA VAL A 69 2.59 -15.70 -1.03
C VAL A 69 1.54 -15.62 -2.12
N THR A 70 1.05 -16.78 -2.53
CA THR A 70 0.10 -16.92 -3.63
C THR A 70 -1.34 -16.82 -3.14
N LEU A 71 -2.28 -16.57 -4.05
CA LEU A 71 -3.69 -16.68 -3.75
C LEU A 71 -4.05 -18.09 -3.24
N ARG A 72 -3.44 -19.14 -3.80
CA ARG A 72 -3.61 -20.52 -3.30
C ARG A 72 -3.23 -20.66 -1.82
N ASP A 73 -2.16 -19.98 -1.39
CA ASP A 73 -1.75 -19.99 0.02
C ASP A 73 -2.80 -19.30 0.90
N LEU A 74 -3.28 -18.12 0.48
CA LEU A 74 -4.33 -17.37 1.18
C LEU A 74 -5.65 -18.14 1.32
N LEU A 75 -5.95 -19.03 0.37
CA LEU A 75 -7.15 -19.88 0.41
C LEU A 75 -6.94 -21.19 1.20
N SER A 76 -5.72 -21.46 1.65
CA SER A 76 -5.42 -22.69 2.38
C SER A 76 -5.87 -22.58 3.85
N PRO A 77 -6.22 -23.70 4.51
CA PRO A 77 -6.59 -23.70 5.93
C PRO A 77 -5.51 -23.17 6.89
N LEU A 78 -4.25 -23.09 6.44
CA LEU A 78 -3.14 -22.56 7.23
C LEU A 78 -3.17 -21.03 7.36
N TRP A 79 -3.84 -20.33 6.44
CA TRP A 79 -3.93 -18.89 6.36
C TRP A 79 -5.31 -18.42 6.84
N CYS A 80 -5.56 -18.58 8.13
CA CYS A 80 -6.78 -18.13 8.80
C CYS A 80 -6.45 -17.13 9.92
N PHE A 81 -6.98 -15.92 9.80
CA PHE A 81 -6.67 -14.76 10.64
C PHE A 81 -7.96 -14.09 11.15
N PRO A 82 -8.66 -14.69 12.12
CA PRO A 82 -9.96 -14.20 12.58
C PRO A 82 -9.91 -12.79 13.21
N GLU A 83 -8.73 -12.39 13.71
CA GLU A 83 -8.51 -11.07 14.33
C GLU A 83 -8.11 -9.99 13.31
N LEU A 84 -7.96 -10.34 12.02
CA LEU A 84 -7.50 -9.42 11.00
C LEU A 84 -8.64 -8.48 10.58
N LEU A 85 -8.59 -7.23 11.02
CA LEU A 85 -9.58 -6.20 10.73
C LEU A 85 -9.36 -5.53 9.39
N GLU A 86 -8.11 -5.41 8.95
CA GLU A 86 -7.78 -4.68 7.71
C GLU A 86 -6.48 -5.12 7.07
N VAL A 87 -6.49 -5.24 5.75
CA VAL A 87 -5.26 -5.31 4.95
C VAL A 87 -5.26 -4.17 3.95
N PHE A 88 -4.25 -3.29 4.02
CA PHE A 88 -3.99 -2.29 3.00
C PHE A 88 -2.95 -2.84 2.02
N LEU A 89 -3.38 -3.18 0.82
CA LEU A 89 -2.53 -3.65 -0.26
C LEU A 89 -2.06 -2.46 -1.10
N SER A 90 -0.91 -1.92 -0.70
CA SER A 90 -0.15 -0.96 -1.49
C SER A 90 0.72 -1.69 -2.53
N CYS A 91 0.04 -2.51 -3.32
CA CYS A 91 0.62 -3.36 -4.33
C CYS A 91 -0.21 -3.17 -5.60
N CYS A 92 0.43 -3.09 -6.77
CA CYS A 92 -0.29 -2.91 -8.02
C CYS A 92 -1.24 -4.09 -8.26
N GLU A 93 -2.45 -3.78 -8.77
CA GLU A 93 -3.33 -4.76 -9.42
C GLU A 93 -3.91 -5.86 -8.53
N THR A 94 -3.75 -5.76 -7.20
CA THR A 94 -4.22 -6.78 -6.24
C THR A 94 -5.74 -6.93 -6.17
N GLY A 95 -6.47 -6.02 -6.83
CA GLY A 95 -7.93 -5.96 -6.91
C GLY A 95 -8.51 -6.10 -8.32
N LEU A 96 -7.70 -6.50 -9.31
CA LEU A 96 -8.22 -6.81 -10.64
C LEU A 96 -9.09 -8.07 -10.58
N SER A 97 -10.39 -7.89 -10.85
CA SER A 97 -11.26 -8.98 -11.26
C SER A 97 -11.03 -9.27 -12.75
N PHE A 98 -10.81 -10.54 -13.09
CA PHE A 98 -10.56 -10.97 -14.46
C PHE A 98 -11.81 -11.29 -15.26
N ALA A 99 -12.97 -10.83 -14.82
CA ALA A 99 -14.25 -10.97 -15.52
C ALA A 99 -14.21 -10.48 -16.99
N GLY A 100 -13.24 -9.63 -17.36
CA GLY A 100 -13.02 -9.17 -18.74
C GLY A 100 -11.98 -9.94 -19.56
N PHE A 101 -11.31 -10.95 -18.99
CA PHE A 101 -10.21 -11.65 -19.67
C PHE A 101 -10.73 -12.60 -20.75
N ARG A 102 -10.07 -12.58 -21.90
CA ARG A 102 -10.42 -13.40 -23.06
C ARG A 102 -9.44 -14.55 -23.21
N ASP A 103 -9.92 -15.70 -23.69
CA ASP A 103 -9.02 -16.80 -24.10
C ASP A 103 -8.19 -16.41 -25.33
N GLN A 104 -7.32 -17.32 -25.79
CA GLN A 104 -6.43 -17.06 -26.93
C GLN A 104 -7.23 -16.83 -28.23
N GLU A 105 -8.46 -17.32 -28.27
CA GLU A 105 -9.42 -17.22 -29.36
C GLU A 105 -10.33 -15.97 -29.26
N GLY A 106 -10.21 -15.17 -28.19
CA GLY A 106 -10.97 -13.94 -27.97
C GLY A 106 -12.34 -14.11 -27.28
N ASN A 107 -12.71 -15.32 -26.87
CA ASN A 107 -13.96 -15.59 -26.15
C ASN A 107 -13.85 -15.21 -24.68
N LEU A 108 -14.99 -14.85 -24.08
CA LEU A 108 -15.07 -14.63 -22.64
C LEU A 108 -14.83 -15.93 -21.89
N ARG A 109 -13.92 -15.90 -20.92
CA ARG A 109 -13.71 -16.97 -19.94
C ARG A 109 -14.86 -16.95 -18.94
N ARG A 110 -15.93 -17.71 -19.19
CA ARG A 110 -17.15 -17.71 -18.35
C ARG A 110 -16.87 -18.13 -16.91
N GLU A 111 -15.94 -19.06 -16.73
CA GLU A 111 -15.46 -19.48 -15.41
C GLU A 111 -14.77 -18.37 -14.59
N LEU A 112 -14.32 -17.28 -15.24
CA LEU A 112 -13.78 -16.09 -14.56
C LEU A 112 -14.81 -14.98 -14.35
N LEU A 113 -15.99 -15.09 -14.97
CA LEU A 113 -17.09 -14.14 -14.82
C LEU A 113 -17.82 -14.33 -13.49
N ASP A 114 -17.90 -15.57 -13.00
CA ASP A 114 -18.76 -15.94 -11.89
C ASP A 114 -18.12 -15.75 -10.50
N GLU A 115 -16.78 -15.74 -10.38
CA GLU A 115 -16.10 -15.42 -9.11
C GLU A 115 -14.77 -14.68 -9.33
N PRO A 116 -14.66 -13.40 -8.95
CA PRO A 116 -13.42 -12.64 -9.09
C PRO A 116 -12.39 -13.06 -8.03
N LEU A 117 -11.63 -14.10 -8.34
CA LEU A 117 -10.46 -14.51 -7.57
C LEU A 117 -9.33 -13.47 -7.76
N SER A 118 -9.03 -12.74 -6.68
CA SER A 118 -7.99 -11.72 -6.59
C SER A 118 -7.24 -11.89 -5.27
N LEU A 119 -6.07 -11.27 -5.14
CA LEU A 119 -5.36 -11.28 -3.86
C LEU A 119 -6.20 -10.63 -2.74
N GLY A 120 -6.96 -9.58 -3.06
CA GLY A 120 -7.88 -8.97 -2.10
C GLY A 120 -8.98 -9.91 -1.60
N THR A 121 -9.60 -10.70 -2.48
CA THR A 121 -10.60 -11.70 -2.08
C THR A 121 -9.96 -12.87 -1.33
N GLY A 122 -8.72 -13.23 -1.66
CA GLY A 122 -7.91 -14.17 -0.86
C GLY A 122 -7.76 -13.74 0.59
N PHE A 123 -7.42 -12.47 0.86
CA PHE A 123 -7.32 -11.96 2.23
C PHE A 123 -8.66 -11.93 2.97
N LEU A 124 -9.77 -11.62 2.28
CA LEU A 124 -11.10 -11.71 2.88
C LEU A 124 -11.42 -13.14 3.31
N LEU A 125 -11.15 -14.12 2.45
CA LEU A 125 -11.38 -15.54 2.73
C LEU A 125 -10.42 -16.06 3.81
N ALA A 126 -9.22 -15.51 3.90
CA ALA A 126 -8.28 -15.74 4.99
C ALA A 126 -8.72 -15.12 6.33
N GLY A 127 -9.82 -14.37 6.38
CA GLY A 127 -10.40 -13.81 7.61
C GLY A 127 -10.28 -12.30 7.77
N ALA A 128 -9.67 -11.57 6.82
CA ALA A 128 -9.66 -10.11 6.85
C ALA A 128 -11.09 -9.56 6.77
N ARG A 129 -11.48 -8.65 7.67
CA ARG A 129 -12.79 -8.00 7.60
C ARG A 129 -12.89 -7.02 6.43
N ALA A 130 -11.80 -6.35 6.12
CA ALA A 130 -11.72 -5.39 5.03
C ALA A 130 -10.37 -5.44 4.34
N VAL A 131 -10.34 -5.16 3.04
CA VAL A 131 -9.11 -5.03 2.27
C VAL A 131 -9.17 -3.76 1.43
N ILE A 132 -8.22 -2.86 1.62
CA ILE A 132 -8.00 -1.73 0.72
C ILE A 132 -7.06 -2.20 -0.38
N SER A 133 -7.50 -2.10 -1.63
CA SER A 133 -6.78 -2.63 -2.80
C SER A 133 -6.87 -1.65 -3.96
N SER A 134 -6.11 -1.90 -5.04
CA SER A 134 -6.12 -1.09 -6.26
C SER A 134 -6.63 -1.89 -7.47
N HIS A 135 -7.49 -1.26 -8.28
CA HIS A 135 -7.99 -1.85 -9.54
C HIS A 135 -6.96 -1.80 -10.68
N TRP A 136 -5.99 -0.90 -10.65
CA TRP A 136 -4.95 -0.78 -11.67
C TRP A 136 -3.64 -0.30 -11.03
N ALA A 137 -2.54 -0.39 -11.77
CA ALA A 137 -1.25 0.14 -11.33
C ALA A 137 -1.31 1.67 -11.17
N VAL A 138 -1.03 2.15 -9.96
CA VAL A 138 -0.95 3.58 -9.63
C VAL A 138 0.51 4.00 -9.50
N ALA A 139 0.84 5.23 -9.91
CA ALA A 139 2.18 5.76 -9.76
C ALA A 139 2.63 5.74 -8.29
N ASP A 140 3.82 5.18 -8.03
CA ASP A 140 4.35 4.91 -6.68
C ASP A 140 4.29 6.12 -5.72
N ARG A 141 4.64 7.31 -6.22
CA ARG A 141 4.54 8.57 -5.45
C ARG A 141 3.11 8.96 -5.09
N ALA A 142 2.14 8.74 -5.99
CA ALA A 142 0.72 8.98 -5.70
C ALA A 142 0.21 7.95 -4.67
N THR A 143 0.60 6.68 -4.81
CA THR A 143 0.28 5.62 -3.85
C THR A 143 0.79 5.94 -2.45
N ALA A 144 2.05 6.37 -2.31
CA ALA A 144 2.63 6.74 -1.02
C ALA A 144 1.88 7.91 -0.35
N LEU A 145 1.51 8.94 -1.10
CA LEU A 145 0.71 10.06 -0.59
C LEU A 145 -0.72 9.64 -0.25
N PHE A 146 -1.34 8.81 -1.09
CA PHE A 146 -2.69 8.28 -0.84
C PHE A 146 -2.73 7.47 0.46
N SER A 147 -1.78 6.55 0.64
CA SER A 147 -1.61 5.73 1.84
C SER A 147 -1.40 6.60 3.08
N ARG A 148 -0.56 7.63 2.97
CA ARG A 148 -0.34 8.61 4.05
C ARG A 148 -1.64 9.31 4.47
N GLU A 149 -2.38 9.88 3.53
CA GLU A 149 -3.63 10.59 3.86
C GLU A 149 -4.72 9.64 4.37
N TYR A 150 -4.82 8.42 3.80
CA TYR A 150 -5.70 7.37 4.30
C TYR A 150 -5.42 7.03 5.77
N HIS A 151 -4.17 6.72 6.09
CA HIS A 151 -3.81 6.34 7.45
C HIS A 151 -3.88 7.52 8.44
N ARG A 152 -3.64 8.76 8.01
CA ARG A 152 -3.88 9.96 8.82
C ARG A 152 -5.35 10.10 9.19
N ALA A 153 -6.26 9.97 8.22
CA ALA A 153 -7.71 10.00 8.45
C ALA A 153 -8.16 8.86 9.39
N ARG A 154 -7.69 7.63 9.15
CA ARG A 154 -7.97 6.50 10.06
C ARG A 154 -7.47 6.73 11.47
N ARG A 155 -6.28 7.33 11.62
CA ARG A 155 -5.72 7.66 12.94
C ARG A 155 -6.50 8.75 13.65
N ALA A 156 -7.14 9.66 12.90
CA ALA A 156 -8.04 10.69 13.42
C ALA A 156 -9.41 10.15 13.84
N GLY A 157 -9.68 8.85 13.66
CA GLY A 157 -10.91 8.19 14.08
C GLY A 157 -11.93 7.97 12.97
N GLU A 158 -11.58 8.27 11.72
CA GLU A 158 -12.48 8.05 10.59
C GLU A 158 -12.63 6.55 10.27
N GLU A 159 -13.84 6.18 9.85
CA GLU A 159 -14.14 4.86 9.31
C GLU A 159 -13.48 4.65 7.94
N ARG A 160 -13.36 3.39 7.50
CA ARG A 160 -12.59 3.03 6.29
C ARG A 160 -13.02 3.78 5.05
N LEU A 161 -14.32 3.80 4.77
CA LEU A 161 -14.84 4.45 3.56
C LEU A 161 -14.68 5.96 3.62
N THR A 162 -14.83 6.56 4.79
CA THR A 162 -14.62 8.00 4.98
C THR A 162 -13.15 8.36 4.79
N ALA A 163 -12.23 7.61 5.40
CA ALA A 163 -10.79 7.80 5.21
C ALA A 163 -10.36 7.58 3.75
N LEU A 164 -10.94 6.57 3.07
CA LEU A 164 -10.70 6.33 1.65
C LEU A 164 -11.20 7.49 0.79
N HIS A 165 -12.38 8.04 1.11
CA HIS A 165 -12.92 9.21 0.42
C HIS A 165 -12.04 10.44 0.64
N GLN A 166 -11.63 10.70 1.88
CA GLN A 166 -10.73 11.81 2.22
C GLN A 166 -9.37 11.69 1.51
N ALA A 167 -8.78 10.49 1.45
CA ALA A 167 -7.53 10.26 0.72
C ALA A 167 -7.68 10.52 -0.79
N ARG A 168 -8.80 10.08 -1.40
CA ARG A 168 -9.11 10.39 -2.80
C ARG A 168 -9.28 11.89 -3.02
N GLN A 169 -9.99 12.56 -2.12
CA GLN A 169 -10.23 13.99 -2.20
C GLN A 169 -8.93 14.78 -2.09
N ALA A 170 -8.05 14.41 -1.16
CA ALA A 170 -6.74 15.03 -1.00
C ALA A 170 -5.93 14.98 -2.32
N LEU A 171 -5.83 13.82 -2.96
CA LEU A 171 -5.14 13.73 -4.26
C LEU A 171 -5.86 14.54 -5.36
N ARG A 172 -7.19 14.50 -5.38
CA ARG A 172 -8.00 15.15 -6.42
C ARG A 172 -8.00 16.67 -6.34
N GLU A 173 -7.81 17.26 -5.16
CA GLU A 173 -8.12 18.68 -4.92
C GLU A 173 -6.94 19.49 -4.38
N THR A 174 -5.96 18.86 -3.71
CA THR A 174 -4.84 19.58 -3.08
C THR A 174 -3.90 20.14 -4.14
N ARG A 175 -3.66 21.45 -4.07
CA ARG A 175 -2.80 22.16 -5.02
C ARG A 175 -1.34 21.88 -4.73
N GLN A 176 -0.50 22.15 -5.73
CA GLN A 176 0.95 22.01 -5.65
C GLN A 176 1.52 22.69 -4.40
N LYS A 177 1.11 23.95 -4.15
CA LYS A 177 1.62 24.74 -3.02
C LYS A 177 1.26 24.12 -1.66
N ASP A 178 0.05 23.58 -1.55
CA ASP A 178 -0.45 22.98 -0.30
C ASP A 178 0.26 21.64 -0.04
N TRP A 179 0.50 20.84 -1.09
CA TRP A 179 1.35 19.65 -1.00
C TRP A 179 2.78 20.01 -0.60
N ARG A 180 3.35 21.05 -1.20
CA ARG A 180 4.71 21.52 -0.92
C ARG A 180 4.84 21.96 0.55
N ASP A 181 3.87 22.70 1.08
CA ASP A 181 3.87 23.16 2.46
C ASP A 181 3.80 21.97 3.42
N SER A 182 2.87 21.03 3.20
CA SER A 182 2.77 19.81 4.01
C SER A 182 4.05 18.97 3.96
N LEU A 183 4.63 18.76 2.77
CA LEU A 183 5.84 17.97 2.61
C LEU A 183 7.08 18.68 3.17
N THR A 184 7.10 20.02 3.18
CA THR A 184 8.18 20.79 3.82
C THR A 184 8.20 20.55 5.32
N ALA A 185 7.02 20.47 5.97
CA ALA A 185 6.93 20.09 7.37
C ALA A 185 7.44 18.65 7.61
N ASP A 186 7.01 17.70 6.77
CA ASP A 186 7.47 16.31 6.84
C ASP A 186 9.00 16.21 6.61
N TYR A 187 9.55 17.03 5.72
CA TYR A 187 10.98 17.11 5.42
C TYR A 187 11.79 17.60 6.61
N GLN A 188 11.33 18.66 7.28
CA GLN A 188 11.97 19.20 8.48
C GLN A 188 11.98 18.17 9.61
N GLN A 189 10.86 17.47 9.81
CA GLN A 189 10.77 16.40 10.81
C GLN A 189 11.71 15.24 10.47
N ALA A 190 11.72 14.77 9.22
CA ALA A 190 12.60 13.69 8.78
C ALA A 190 14.09 14.07 8.91
N PHE A 191 14.45 15.33 8.65
CA PHE A 191 15.79 15.85 8.86
C PHE A 191 16.23 15.78 10.32
N GLN A 192 15.36 16.22 11.24
CA GLN A 192 15.63 16.16 12.68
C GLN A 192 15.84 14.72 13.16
N ILE A 193 14.96 13.79 12.74
CA ILE A 193 15.08 12.35 13.05
C ILE A 193 16.42 11.81 12.54
N TRP A 194 16.73 12.06 11.26
CA TRP A 194 17.99 11.60 10.67
C TRP A 194 19.22 12.16 11.40
N GLN A 195 19.22 13.45 11.77
CA GLN A 195 20.31 14.04 12.54
C GLN A 195 20.47 13.39 13.91
N GLN A 196 19.39 13.14 14.63
CA GLN A 196 19.42 12.48 15.93
C GLN A 196 19.97 11.06 15.84
N LEU A 197 19.49 10.26 14.86
CA LEU A 197 19.98 8.90 14.64
C LEU A 197 21.46 8.89 14.24
N ARG A 198 21.91 9.90 13.48
CA ARG A 198 23.32 10.07 13.13
C ARG A 198 24.19 10.39 14.34
N GLN A 199 23.72 11.21 15.26
CA GLN A 199 24.44 11.53 16.51
C GLN A 199 24.54 10.32 17.45
N THR A 200 23.45 9.57 17.55
CA THR A 200 23.36 8.37 18.41
C THR A 200 23.98 7.12 17.77
N LYS A 201 24.42 7.19 16.51
CA LYS A 201 24.94 6.06 15.71
C LYS A 201 23.94 4.91 15.64
N ASP A 202 22.65 5.25 15.53
CA ASP A 202 21.59 4.26 15.43
C ASP A 202 21.72 3.44 14.13
N PRO A 203 21.54 2.10 14.16
CA PRO A 203 21.59 1.25 12.97
C PRO A 203 20.66 1.69 11.83
N ASN A 204 19.57 2.40 12.13
CA ASN A 204 18.56 2.84 11.16
C ASN A 204 18.89 4.20 10.52
N VAL A 205 20.03 4.83 10.83
CA VAL A 205 20.41 6.15 10.29
C VAL A 205 20.37 6.20 8.75
N ASN A 206 20.75 5.11 8.08
CA ASN A 206 20.75 5.05 6.62
C ASN A 206 19.32 5.04 6.05
N ALA A 207 18.41 4.29 6.68
CA ALA A 207 17.00 4.25 6.27
C ALA A 207 16.32 5.60 6.49
N ALA A 208 16.57 6.25 7.62
CA ALA A 208 16.07 7.60 7.89
C ALA A 208 16.61 8.63 6.89
N GLY A 209 17.90 8.54 6.55
CA GLY A 209 18.52 9.40 5.54
C GLY A 209 17.91 9.21 4.15
N ALA A 210 17.62 7.97 3.75
CA ALA A 210 16.95 7.66 2.50
C ALA A 210 15.51 8.21 2.46
N ASN A 211 14.75 8.05 3.55
CA ASN A 211 13.39 8.61 3.64
C ASN A 211 13.38 10.14 3.57
N TYR A 212 14.28 10.80 4.30
CA TYR A 212 14.50 12.25 4.21
C TYR A 212 14.77 12.70 2.76
N GLN A 213 15.68 12.01 2.06
CA GLN A 213 15.99 12.29 0.65
C GLN A 213 14.76 12.11 -0.25
N LYS A 214 13.96 11.06 -0.03
CA LYS A 214 12.75 10.81 -0.83
C LYS A 214 11.67 11.88 -0.65
N ILE A 215 11.53 12.46 0.55
CA ILE A 215 10.65 13.62 0.73
C ILE A 215 11.17 14.81 -0.09
N GLY A 216 12.48 15.06 -0.07
CA GLY A 216 13.10 16.11 -0.90
C GLY A 216 12.89 15.90 -2.40
N GLU A 217 12.94 14.66 -2.88
CA GLU A 217 12.63 14.31 -4.27
C GLU A 217 11.16 14.57 -4.63
N LEU A 218 10.20 14.31 -3.74
CA LEU A 218 8.79 14.66 -3.95
C LEU A 218 8.60 16.18 -4.06
N ILE A 219 9.22 16.93 -3.14
CA ILE A 219 9.17 18.40 -3.14
C ILE A 219 9.73 18.95 -4.46
N LYS A 220 10.88 18.43 -4.90
CA LYS A 220 11.49 18.83 -6.18
C LYS A 220 10.61 18.46 -7.38
N TRP A 221 9.97 17.29 -7.38
CA TRP A 221 9.04 16.91 -8.44
C TRP A 221 7.80 17.82 -8.48
N LEU A 222 7.32 18.27 -7.33
CA LEU A 222 6.22 19.23 -7.26
C LEU A 222 6.59 20.59 -7.87
N ASP A 223 7.88 20.97 -7.90
CA ASP A 223 8.33 22.22 -8.51
C ASP A 223 8.18 22.25 -10.03
N ASP A 224 7.91 21.11 -10.67
CA ASP A 224 7.59 21.04 -12.10
C ASP A 224 6.15 21.54 -12.42
N PHE A 225 5.34 21.84 -11.40
CA PHE A 225 3.95 22.28 -11.54
C PHE A 225 3.77 23.73 -11.06
N ALA A 226 2.81 24.45 -11.64
CA ALA A 226 2.44 25.78 -11.15
C ALA A 226 1.84 25.70 -9.72
N PRO A 227 2.02 26.73 -8.86
CA PRO A 227 1.57 26.69 -7.45
C PRO A 227 0.10 26.35 -7.24
N ASP A 228 -0.78 26.80 -8.14
CA ASP A 228 -2.22 26.53 -8.08
C ASP A 228 -2.66 25.30 -8.89
N ALA A 229 -1.75 24.63 -9.58
CA ALA A 229 -2.05 23.38 -10.26
C ALA A 229 -2.35 22.27 -9.25
N VAL A 230 -3.14 21.27 -9.66
CA VAL A 230 -3.45 20.09 -8.86
C VAL A 230 -2.75 18.88 -9.50
N PRO A 231 -1.55 18.49 -9.01
CA PRO A 231 -0.69 17.53 -9.71
C PRO A 231 -1.31 16.14 -9.90
N PHE A 232 -2.23 15.75 -9.02
CA PHE A 232 -2.89 14.44 -9.01
C PHE A 232 -4.39 14.51 -9.38
N GLN A 233 -4.81 15.56 -10.09
CA GLN A 233 -6.22 15.78 -10.45
C GLN A 233 -6.85 14.60 -11.21
N ASP A 234 -6.07 13.95 -12.07
CA ASP A 234 -6.51 12.82 -12.89
C ASP A 234 -6.85 11.59 -12.04
N TYR A 235 -8.00 10.98 -12.33
CA TYR A 235 -8.51 9.81 -11.59
C TYR A 235 -7.54 8.63 -11.55
N ARG A 236 -6.60 8.53 -12.50
CA ARG A 236 -5.59 7.45 -12.54
C ARG A 236 -4.73 7.39 -11.28
N TYR A 237 -4.63 8.48 -10.52
CA TYR A 237 -3.80 8.56 -9.29
C TYR A 237 -4.51 8.12 -8.01
N TRP A 238 -5.84 8.09 -7.98
CA TRP A 238 -6.61 7.86 -6.74
C TRP A 238 -7.87 7.03 -6.93
N GLY A 239 -8.43 6.99 -8.14
CA GLY A 239 -9.65 6.25 -8.47
C GLY A 239 -9.48 4.73 -8.42
N ALA A 240 -8.23 4.25 -8.43
CA ALA A 240 -7.93 2.82 -8.40
C ALA A 240 -8.25 2.20 -7.04
N PHE A 241 -8.04 2.95 -5.95
CA PHE A 241 -8.13 2.42 -4.60
C PHE A 241 -9.57 2.21 -4.20
N TYR A 242 -9.91 1.07 -3.61
CA TYR A 242 -11.26 0.73 -3.17
C TYR A 242 -11.22 -0.19 -1.95
N CYS A 243 -12.35 -0.33 -1.25
CA CYS A 243 -12.49 -1.20 -0.08
C CYS A 243 -13.32 -2.43 -0.45
N LEU A 244 -12.76 -3.61 -0.23
CA LEU A 244 -13.44 -4.91 -0.27
C LEU A 244 -13.83 -5.33 1.15
N GLY A 245 -14.98 -5.99 1.32
CA GLY A 245 -15.43 -6.52 2.62
C GLY A 245 -16.31 -5.53 3.39
N LEU A 246 -16.27 -5.62 4.72
CA LEU A 246 -17.09 -4.80 5.61
C LEU A 246 -16.46 -3.40 5.75
N PRO A 247 -17.21 -2.33 5.41
CA PRO A 247 -16.72 -0.95 5.54
C PRO A 247 -16.45 -0.57 7.00
#